data_AF-A0ABD7CZM6-F1
#
_entry.id   AF-A0ABD7CZM6-F1
#
_cell.length_a   1.000
_cell.length_b   1.000
_cell.length_c   1.000
_cell.angle_alpha   90.00
_cell.angle_beta   90.00
_cell.angle_gamma   90.00
#
_symmetry.space_group_name_H-M   'P 1'
#
loop_
_entity.id
_entity.type
_entity.pdbx_description
1 polymer ?
#
loop_
_entity_poly.entity_id
_entity_poly.type
_entity_poly.pdbx_seq_one_letter_code
_entity_poly.pdbx_strand_id
1 'polypeptide(L)'
;MSPLSRPSRLRRLGLCVATGAIAALTAAAPAAVAADPQPVGQRAEASAPDPASDELSASAMQREHEARQQKAREEAQKQGQSQAQPAAPKRTYKGRVIAKPYLLLRDKPTRSSRVVGSVDYGTVVSIFCKTTGDNVDGNNRWYLLSDGTWAWGSARYIENIGSAPQTC
;
A
#
# COMPACT_ATOMS: atom_id res chain seq x y z
N MET A 1 -44.70 23.15 20.70
CA MET A 1 -44.21 21.88 21.28
C MET A 1 -42.77 21.72 20.82
N SER A 2 -41.83 21.84 21.75
CA SER A 2 -40.39 22.00 21.49
C SER A 2 -39.71 20.70 21.02
N PRO A 3 -38.66 20.75 20.18
CA PRO A 3 -37.93 19.55 19.77
C PRO A 3 -36.97 19.07 20.87
N LEU A 4 -36.99 17.77 21.14
CA LEU A 4 -36.03 17.09 22.02
C LEU A 4 -34.68 16.97 21.32
N SER A 5 -33.73 17.79 21.76
CA SER A 5 -32.32 17.74 21.41
C SER A 5 -31.64 16.55 22.11
N ARG A 6 -31.04 15.63 21.35
CA ARG A 6 -30.24 14.50 21.87
C ARG A 6 -28.75 14.86 21.83
N PRO A 7 -28.01 14.80 22.95
CA PRO A 7 -26.58 15.10 22.95
C PRO A 7 -25.73 13.93 22.44
N SER A 8 -24.91 14.24 21.44
CA SER A 8 -23.85 13.39 20.87
C SER A 8 -22.74 13.10 21.89
N ARG A 9 -22.41 11.82 22.11
CA ARG A 9 -21.26 11.41 22.94
C ARG A 9 -19.96 11.46 22.12
N LEU A 10 -19.20 12.54 22.29
CA LEU A 10 -17.80 12.64 21.86
C LEU A 10 -16.96 11.62 22.65
N ARG A 11 -16.45 10.61 21.96
CA ARG A 11 -15.53 9.61 22.53
C ARG A 11 -14.10 10.16 22.39
N ARG A 12 -13.47 10.44 23.52
CA ARG A 12 -12.11 10.98 23.64
C ARG A 12 -11.09 10.06 22.97
N LEU A 13 -10.23 10.63 22.12
CA LEU A 13 -9.02 10.00 21.57
C LEU A 13 -7.96 9.93 22.69
N GLY A 14 -7.49 8.72 23.00
CA GLY A 14 -6.33 8.50 23.85
C GLY A 14 -5.04 8.65 23.03
N LEU A 15 -4.18 9.56 23.48
CA LEU A 15 -2.87 9.84 22.89
C LEU A 15 -1.82 8.94 23.59
N CYS A 16 -1.24 7.98 22.88
CA CYS A 16 -0.10 7.19 23.39
C CYS A 16 1.21 7.83 22.90
N VAL A 17 2.01 8.33 23.83
CA VAL A 17 3.37 8.83 23.57
C VAL A 17 4.35 7.68 23.82
N ALA A 18 5.09 7.27 22.80
CA ALA A 18 6.18 6.30 22.92
C ALA A 18 7.52 7.05 22.87
N THR A 19 8.23 7.12 23.99
CA THR A 19 9.60 7.65 24.09
C THR A 19 10.60 6.52 23.90
N GLY A 20 11.39 6.57 22.82
CA GLY A 20 12.54 5.71 22.60
C GLY A 20 13.83 6.41 23.03
N ALA A 21 14.70 5.69 23.76
CA ALA A 21 16.05 6.12 24.08
C ALA A 21 17.03 5.04 23.60
N ILE A 22 18.04 5.41 22.81
CA ILE A 22 19.16 4.54 22.45
C ILE A 22 20.43 5.23 22.96
N ALA A 23 21.12 4.58 23.90
CA ALA A 23 22.41 5.01 24.41
C ALA A 23 23.51 4.23 23.69
N ALA A 24 24.45 4.96 23.08
CA ALA A 24 25.66 4.41 22.48
C ALA A 24 26.81 4.42 23.51
N LEU A 25 27.48 3.28 23.66
CA LEU A 25 28.68 3.10 24.48
C LEU A 25 29.79 2.54 23.57
N THR A 26 30.87 3.30 23.37
CA THR A 26 32.13 2.77 22.86
C THR A 26 33.28 3.29 23.72
N ALA A 27 34.05 2.34 24.26
CA ALA A 27 35.09 2.53 25.26
C ALA A 27 36.50 2.73 24.65
N ALA A 28 37.28 3.57 25.34
CA ALA A 28 38.73 3.54 25.63
C ALA A 28 39.77 3.04 24.58
N ALA A 29 40.58 4.00 24.07
CA ALA A 29 42.05 4.24 24.25
C ALA A 29 43.07 3.07 24.42
N PRO A 30 44.41 3.33 24.41
CA PRO A 30 45.31 4.04 23.47
C PRO A 30 46.59 3.18 23.13
N ALA A 31 47.55 3.69 22.35
CA ALA A 31 49.02 3.63 22.60
C ALA A 31 49.87 3.77 21.31
N ALA A 32 50.92 4.58 21.43
CA ALA A 32 51.94 4.86 20.45
C ALA A 32 53.04 3.78 20.40
N VAL A 33 53.78 3.69 19.29
CA VAL A 33 55.22 3.31 19.29
C VAL A 33 55.93 3.86 18.05
N ALA A 34 57.22 4.12 18.25
CA ALA A 34 58.09 5.00 17.49
C ALA A 34 59.04 4.28 16.50
N ALA A 35 59.56 5.07 15.55
CA ALA A 35 60.90 5.12 14.95
C ALA A 35 61.72 3.83 14.62
N ASP A 36 62.02 3.69 13.30
CA ASP A 36 63.30 3.39 12.58
C ASP A 36 64.14 2.12 12.95
N PRO A 37 65.05 1.55 12.10
CA PRO A 37 65.47 1.81 10.70
C PRO A 37 65.46 0.56 9.76
N GLN A 38 65.72 0.75 8.46
CA GLN A 38 66.23 -0.27 7.49
C GLN A 38 67.77 -0.45 7.65
N PRO A 39 68.55 -1.30 6.94
CA PRO A 39 68.27 -2.34 5.92
C PRO A 39 69.10 -3.65 6.13
N VAL A 40 68.88 -4.66 5.29
CA VAL A 40 69.84 -5.65 4.72
C VAL A 40 68.93 -6.61 3.92
N GLY A 41 68.98 -6.67 2.60
CA GLY A 41 70.15 -6.99 1.80
C GLY A 41 70.07 -8.47 1.42
N GLN A 42 69.15 -8.83 0.52
CA GLN A 42 69.16 -10.11 -0.17
C GLN A 42 68.72 -9.90 -1.62
N ARG A 43 69.74 -9.91 -2.48
CA ARG A 43 69.67 -10.11 -3.91
C ARG A 43 69.02 -11.47 -4.16
N ALA A 44 67.71 -11.47 -4.40
CA ALA A 44 67.03 -12.61 -4.98
C ALA A 44 66.94 -12.35 -6.49
N GLU A 45 67.57 -13.25 -7.24
CA GLU A 45 67.51 -13.36 -8.70
C GLU A 45 66.11 -13.03 -9.21
N ALA A 46 66.00 -11.94 -9.97
CA ALA A 46 64.83 -11.67 -10.78
C ALA A 46 64.83 -12.65 -11.96
N SER A 47 64.32 -13.86 -11.73
CA SER A 47 63.66 -14.59 -12.81
C SER A 47 62.42 -13.78 -13.15
N ALA A 48 62.48 -13.06 -14.27
CA ALA A 48 61.32 -12.37 -14.81
C ALA A 48 60.18 -13.40 -14.95
N PRO A 49 59.02 -13.22 -14.30
CA PRO A 49 57.87 -14.05 -14.57
C PRO A 49 57.48 -13.83 -16.04
N ASP A 50 57.23 -14.92 -16.77
CA ASP A 50 56.73 -14.85 -18.14
C ASP A 50 55.48 -13.96 -18.18
N PRO A 51 55.49 -12.81 -18.88
CA PRO A 51 54.40 -11.83 -18.83
C PRO A 51 53.07 -12.40 -19.32
N ALA A 52 53.10 -13.49 -20.10
CA ALA A 52 51.92 -14.19 -20.57
C ALA A 52 51.15 -14.89 -19.44
N SER A 53 51.84 -15.41 -18.42
CA SER A 53 51.23 -16.21 -17.35
C SER A 53 50.45 -15.34 -16.35
N ASP A 54 50.98 -14.14 -16.06
CA ASP A 54 50.32 -13.15 -15.20
C ASP A 54 49.13 -12.48 -15.90
N GLU A 55 49.23 -12.20 -17.20
CA GLU A 55 48.11 -11.67 -18.00
C GLU A 55 46.96 -12.68 -18.13
N LEU A 56 47.25 -13.98 -18.28
CA LEU A 56 46.25 -15.05 -18.27
C LEU A 56 45.51 -15.14 -16.93
N SER A 57 46.23 -14.93 -15.81
CA SER A 57 45.68 -14.93 -14.46
C SER A 57 44.82 -13.69 -14.18
N ALA A 58 45.27 -12.50 -14.62
CA ALA A 58 44.50 -11.26 -14.56
C ALA A 58 43.21 -11.34 -15.41
N SER A 59 43.30 -11.93 -16.60
CA SER A 59 42.15 -12.15 -17.50
C SER A 59 41.15 -13.17 -16.97
N ALA A 60 41.59 -14.13 -16.14
CA ALA A 60 40.70 -15.08 -15.48
C ALA A 60 39.93 -14.42 -14.33
N MET A 61 40.61 -13.65 -13.48
CA MET A 61 39.97 -12.93 -12.37
C MET A 61 38.96 -11.88 -12.86
N GLN A 62 39.25 -11.18 -13.95
CA GLN A 62 38.33 -10.21 -14.54
C GLN A 62 37.02 -10.88 -15.00
N ARG A 63 37.10 -12.04 -15.67
CA ARG A 63 35.92 -12.81 -16.10
C ARG A 63 35.09 -13.32 -14.93
N GLU A 64 35.73 -13.73 -13.84
CA GLU A 64 35.01 -14.14 -12.62
C GLU A 64 34.29 -12.96 -11.96
N HIS A 65 34.92 -11.78 -11.92
CA HIS A 65 34.31 -10.58 -11.38
C HIS A 65 33.10 -10.14 -12.22
N GLU A 66 33.22 -10.17 -13.55
CA GLU A 66 32.14 -9.86 -14.48
C GLU A 66 30.97 -10.86 -14.36
N ALA A 67 31.25 -12.16 -14.23
CA ALA A 67 30.22 -13.17 -14.01
C ALA A 67 29.49 -12.97 -12.66
N ARG A 68 30.23 -12.62 -11.59
CA ARG A 68 29.63 -12.29 -10.28
C ARG A 68 28.77 -11.02 -10.37
N GLN A 69 29.19 -10.01 -11.13
CA GLN A 69 28.39 -8.82 -11.36
C GLN A 69 27.11 -9.11 -12.16
N GLN A 70 27.19 -9.93 -13.20
CA GLN A 70 26.03 -10.33 -13.99
C GLN A 70 25.02 -11.08 -13.14
N LYS A 71 25.48 -12.04 -12.34
CA LYS A 71 24.62 -12.78 -11.41
C LYS A 71 23.97 -11.87 -10.37
N ALA A 72 24.72 -10.92 -9.80
CA ALA A 72 24.17 -9.94 -8.86
C ALA A 72 23.12 -9.02 -9.51
N ARG A 73 23.32 -8.63 -10.78
CA ARG A 73 22.34 -7.84 -11.55
C ARG A 73 21.08 -8.65 -11.85
N GLU A 74 21.21 -9.92 -12.23
CA GLU A 74 20.07 -10.82 -12.45
C GLU A 74 19.29 -11.08 -11.16
N GLU A 75 19.98 -11.30 -10.04
CA GLU A 75 19.36 -11.47 -8.73
C GLU A 75 18.63 -10.19 -8.28
N ALA A 76 19.25 -9.01 -8.48
CA ALA A 76 18.62 -7.72 -8.21
C ALA A 76 17.39 -7.47 -9.11
N GLN A 77 17.42 -7.89 -10.38
CA GLN A 77 16.29 -7.80 -11.29
C GLN A 77 15.14 -8.74 -10.88
N LYS A 78 15.45 -9.98 -10.48
CA LYS A 78 14.44 -10.94 -9.99
C LYS A 78 13.79 -10.47 -8.67
N GLN A 79 14.56 -9.85 -7.79
CA GLN A 79 14.07 -9.27 -6.54
C GLN A 79 13.30 -7.96 -6.76
N GLY A 80 13.70 -7.14 -7.74
CA GLY A 80 13.01 -5.89 -8.08
C GLY A 80 11.65 -6.08 -8.77
N GLN A 81 11.41 -7.23 -9.41
CA GLN A 81 10.10 -7.55 -10.02
C GLN A 81 9.06 -8.05 -9.01
N SER A 82 9.49 -8.46 -7.80
CA SER A 82 8.61 -8.97 -6.73
C SER A 82 8.23 -7.90 -5.71
N GLN A 83 8.73 -6.67 -5.83
CA GLN A 83 8.41 -5.57 -4.93
C GLN A 83 7.85 -4.38 -5.70
N ALA A 84 6.68 -3.91 -5.25
CA ALA A 84 5.96 -2.72 -5.70
C ALA A 84 5.23 -2.83 -7.05
N GLN A 85 4.27 -3.76 -7.15
CA GLN A 85 3.02 -3.34 -7.80
C GLN A 85 2.44 -2.22 -6.92
N PRO A 86 2.20 -1.00 -7.44
CA PRO A 86 1.40 -0.01 -6.73
C PRO A 86 0.09 -0.70 -6.39
N ALA A 87 -0.23 -0.81 -5.10
CA ALA A 87 -1.53 -1.31 -4.67
C ALA A 87 -2.58 -0.48 -5.43
N ALA A 88 -3.30 -1.11 -6.35
CA ALA A 88 -4.32 -0.42 -7.13
C ALA A 88 -5.21 0.33 -6.12
N PRO A 89 -5.50 1.63 -6.34
CA PRO A 89 -6.29 2.39 -5.40
C PRO A 89 -7.59 1.64 -5.16
N LYS A 90 -7.93 1.40 -3.88
CA LYS A 90 -9.21 0.77 -3.52
C LYS A 90 -10.31 1.58 -4.18
N ARG A 91 -10.97 1.00 -5.20
CA ARG A 91 -11.98 1.69 -5.98
C ARG A 91 -13.10 2.10 -5.03
N THR A 92 -13.24 3.40 -4.80
CA THR A 92 -14.36 3.95 -4.05
C THR A 92 -15.44 4.32 -5.06
N TYR A 93 -16.62 3.72 -4.90
CA TYR A 93 -17.76 4.08 -5.73
C TYR A 93 -18.61 5.10 -5.01
N LYS A 94 -19.07 6.10 -5.75
CA LYS A 94 -19.92 7.16 -5.25
C LYS A 94 -21.15 7.28 -6.11
N GLY A 95 -22.24 7.77 -5.54
CA GLY A 95 -23.43 8.11 -6.29
C GLY A 95 -24.20 9.26 -5.65
N ARG A 96 -24.99 9.97 -6.44
CA ARG A 96 -25.87 11.04 -5.99
C ARG A 96 -27.31 10.52 -5.96
N VAL A 97 -27.98 10.72 -4.83
CA VAL A 97 -29.41 10.37 -4.72
C VAL A 97 -30.24 11.36 -5.54
N ILE A 98 -31.05 10.84 -6.45
CA ILE A 98 -31.93 11.64 -7.32
C ILE A 98 -33.43 11.43 -7.04
N ALA A 99 -33.79 10.53 -6.12
CA ALA A 99 -35.17 10.38 -5.64
C ALA A 99 -35.62 11.62 -4.86
N LYS A 100 -36.87 12.05 -5.09
CA LYS A 100 -37.51 13.15 -4.35
C LYS A 100 -38.66 12.61 -3.49
N PRO A 101 -38.83 13.08 -2.23
CA PRO A 101 -37.91 13.96 -1.49
C PRO A 101 -36.67 13.23 -0.95
N TYR A 102 -36.72 11.91 -0.80
CA TYR A 102 -35.65 11.05 -0.30
C TYR A 102 -35.72 9.65 -0.92
N LEU A 103 -34.63 8.89 -0.82
CA LEU A 103 -34.55 7.47 -1.14
C LEU A 103 -34.73 6.63 0.13
N LEU A 104 -35.67 5.69 0.11
CA LEU A 104 -35.82 4.69 1.18
C LEU A 104 -34.72 3.62 1.07
N LEU A 105 -34.07 3.34 2.20
CA LEU A 105 -33.06 2.28 2.34
C LEU A 105 -33.67 1.03 2.95
N ARG A 106 -33.22 -0.14 2.50
CA ARG A 106 -33.81 -1.43 2.87
C ARG A 106 -32.81 -2.46 3.36
N ASP A 107 -33.26 -3.46 4.12
CA ASP A 107 -32.39 -4.54 4.60
C ASP A 107 -32.06 -5.59 3.53
N LYS A 108 -32.84 -5.67 2.44
CA LYS A 108 -32.60 -6.55 1.29
C LYS A 108 -32.84 -5.80 -0.04
N PRO A 109 -32.29 -6.27 -1.17
CA PRO A 109 -32.51 -5.65 -2.48
C PRO A 109 -33.88 -6.01 -3.07
N THR A 110 -34.95 -5.89 -2.27
CA THR A 110 -36.32 -6.17 -2.68
C THR A 110 -37.24 -5.04 -2.24
N ARG A 111 -38.32 -4.79 -2.99
CA ARG A 111 -39.31 -3.74 -2.72
C ARG A 111 -40.16 -4.02 -1.49
N SER A 112 -40.30 -5.29 -1.11
CA SER A 112 -41.10 -5.75 0.03
C SER A 112 -40.30 -5.82 1.35
N SER A 113 -38.98 -5.68 1.30
CA SER A 113 -38.13 -5.78 2.48
C SER A 113 -38.26 -4.58 3.42
N ARG A 114 -37.78 -4.75 4.66
CA ARG A 114 -37.96 -3.75 5.72
C ARG A 114 -37.20 -2.47 5.35
N VAL A 115 -37.87 -1.33 5.48
CA VAL A 115 -37.21 -0.03 5.40
C VAL A 115 -36.39 0.19 6.67
N VAL A 116 -35.09 0.44 6.52
CA VAL A 116 -34.13 0.61 7.63
C VAL A 116 -33.61 2.05 7.73
N GLY A 117 -33.98 2.92 6.80
CA GLY A 117 -33.59 4.32 6.81
C GLY A 117 -34.00 5.06 5.54
N SER A 118 -33.51 6.28 5.40
CA SER A 118 -33.70 7.12 4.21
C SER A 118 -32.48 8.00 3.98
N VAL A 119 -32.30 8.45 2.73
CA VAL A 119 -31.27 9.41 2.33
C VAL A 119 -31.91 10.51 1.51
N ASP A 120 -31.65 11.76 1.88
CA ASP A 120 -32.26 12.92 1.22
C ASP A 120 -31.80 13.12 -0.22
N TYR A 121 -32.66 13.71 -1.03
CA TYR A 121 -32.35 14.14 -2.39
C TYR A 121 -31.04 14.95 -2.46
N GLY A 122 -30.22 14.68 -3.47
CA GLY A 122 -28.97 15.39 -3.72
C GLY A 122 -27.77 14.90 -2.89
N THR A 123 -28.01 14.12 -1.84
CA THR A 123 -26.94 13.54 -1.00
C THR A 123 -26.02 12.64 -1.81
N VAL A 124 -24.71 12.76 -1.59
CA VAL A 124 -23.71 11.88 -2.18
C VAL A 124 -23.42 10.72 -1.23
N VAL A 125 -23.60 9.51 -1.72
CA VAL A 125 -23.41 8.26 -0.98
C VAL A 125 -22.19 7.48 -1.50
N SER A 126 -21.50 6.77 -0.61
CA SER A 126 -20.58 5.68 -0.87
C SER A 126 -21.33 4.39 -1.16
N ILE A 127 -20.96 3.77 -2.26
CA ILE A 127 -21.49 2.49 -2.71
C ILE A 127 -20.37 1.46 -2.53
N PHE A 128 -20.70 0.34 -1.88
CA PHE A 128 -19.78 -0.78 -1.73
C PHE A 128 -19.80 -1.66 -2.98
N CYS A 129 -20.97 -2.14 -3.38
CA CYS A 129 -21.14 -3.01 -4.55
C CYS A 129 -22.58 -2.93 -5.10
N LYS A 130 -22.81 -3.57 -6.25
CA LYS A 130 -24.12 -3.72 -6.89
C LYS A 130 -24.59 -5.17 -6.89
N THR A 131 -25.90 -5.38 -6.86
CA THR A 131 -26.50 -6.70 -7.08
C THR A 131 -27.77 -6.60 -7.91
N THR A 132 -28.27 -7.74 -8.36
CA THR A 132 -29.59 -7.89 -8.97
C THR A 132 -30.63 -8.13 -7.87
N GLY A 133 -31.77 -7.48 -7.97
CA GLY A 133 -32.88 -7.62 -7.03
C GLY A 133 -34.22 -7.31 -7.69
N ASP A 134 -35.20 -6.87 -6.91
CA ASP A 134 -36.52 -6.53 -7.44
C ASP A 134 -36.46 -5.38 -8.45
N ASN A 135 -37.34 -5.42 -9.45
CA ASN A 135 -37.48 -4.34 -10.41
C ASN A 135 -38.15 -3.11 -9.78
N VAL A 136 -37.50 -1.95 -9.91
CA VAL A 136 -38.01 -0.63 -9.56
C VAL A 136 -37.99 0.23 -10.81
N ASP A 137 -39.17 0.58 -11.32
CA ASP A 137 -39.37 1.40 -12.53
C ASP A 137 -38.49 0.97 -13.71
N GLY A 138 -38.44 -0.33 -14.02
CA GLY A 138 -37.66 -0.88 -15.13
C GLY A 138 -36.20 -1.19 -14.80
N ASN A 139 -35.71 -0.90 -13.59
CA ASN A 139 -34.33 -1.17 -13.16
C ASN A 139 -34.29 -2.17 -11.99
N ASN A 140 -33.64 -3.31 -12.18
CA ASN A 140 -33.49 -4.37 -11.18
C ASN A 140 -32.15 -4.32 -10.42
N ARG A 141 -31.36 -3.27 -10.60
CA ARG A 141 -30.08 -3.10 -9.94
C ARG A 141 -30.25 -2.40 -8.60
N TRP A 142 -29.53 -2.90 -7.61
CA TRP A 142 -29.50 -2.37 -6.25
C TRP A 142 -28.06 -2.10 -5.83
N TYR A 143 -27.86 -1.09 -5.00
CA TYR A 143 -26.57 -0.70 -4.45
C TYR A 143 -26.56 -0.90 -2.94
N LEU A 144 -25.51 -1.54 -2.45
CA LEU A 144 -25.22 -1.64 -1.02
C LEU A 144 -24.45 -0.41 -0.59
N LEU A 145 -25.05 0.40 0.29
CA LEU A 145 -24.48 1.68 0.73
C LEU A 145 -23.69 1.52 2.02
N SER A 146 -22.64 2.34 2.18
CA SER A 146 -21.68 2.21 3.29
C SER A 146 -21.46 3.48 4.14
N ASP A 147 -22.26 4.55 3.97
CA ASP A 147 -22.09 5.82 4.73
C ASP A 147 -22.74 5.84 6.12
N GLY A 148 -23.13 4.69 6.64
CA GLY A 148 -23.84 4.58 7.91
C GLY A 148 -24.26 3.14 8.16
N THR A 149 -25.55 2.92 8.33
CA THR A 149 -26.11 1.57 8.38
C THR A 149 -26.02 0.93 7.00
N TRP A 150 -25.38 -0.23 6.91
CA TRP A 150 -25.33 -1.04 5.69
C TRP A 150 -26.76 -1.37 5.23
N ALA A 151 -27.13 -0.82 4.08
CA ALA A 151 -28.49 -0.93 3.55
C ALA A 151 -28.52 -0.82 2.03
N TRP A 152 -29.60 -1.33 1.45
CA TRP A 152 -29.83 -1.39 0.02
C TRP A 152 -30.64 -0.19 -0.47
N GLY A 153 -30.11 0.52 -1.46
CA GLY A 153 -30.82 1.54 -2.23
C GLY A 153 -31.02 1.09 -3.67
N SER A 154 -32.19 1.37 -4.26
CA SER A 154 -32.41 1.08 -5.68
C SER A 154 -31.49 1.93 -6.55
N ALA A 155 -30.75 1.30 -7.47
CA ALA A 155 -29.91 2.01 -8.42
C ALA A 155 -30.73 2.87 -9.40
N ARG A 156 -32.05 2.65 -9.48
CA ARG A 156 -32.97 3.50 -10.25
C ARG A 156 -32.87 4.97 -9.84
N TYR A 157 -32.55 5.23 -8.57
CA TYR A 157 -32.57 6.57 -7.97
C TYR A 157 -31.22 7.02 -7.42
N ILE A 158 -30.13 6.40 -7.88
CA ILE A 158 -28.77 6.80 -7.55
C ILE A 158 -28.00 6.96 -8.85
N GLU A 159 -27.60 8.19 -9.15
CA GLU A 159 -26.73 8.51 -10.28
C GLU A 159 -25.28 8.23 -9.90
N ASN A 160 -24.57 7.40 -10.67
CA ASN A 160 -23.17 7.08 -10.37
C ASN A 160 -22.26 8.29 -10.61
N ILE A 161 -21.37 8.54 -9.67
CA ILE A 161 -20.28 9.50 -9.82
C ILE A 161 -19.02 8.70 -10.12
N GLY A 162 -18.57 8.76 -11.37
CA GLY A 162 -17.41 8.00 -11.86
C GLY A 162 -17.77 6.58 -12.30
N SER A 163 -16.86 5.63 -12.06
CA SER A 163 -17.05 4.23 -12.48
C SER A 163 -18.25 3.59 -11.80
N ALA A 164 -18.95 2.72 -12.54
CA ALA A 164 -20.03 1.94 -11.96
C ALA A 164 -19.51 0.96 -10.88
N PRO A 165 -20.27 0.71 -9.80
CA PRO A 165 -19.90 -0.26 -8.78
C PRO A 165 -19.67 -1.66 -9.34
N GLN A 166 -18.76 -2.39 -8.72
CA GLN A 166 -18.55 -3.82 -9.00
C GLN A 166 -19.67 -4.65 -8.39
N THR A 167 -19.88 -5.83 -8.94
CA THR A 167 -20.87 -6.78 -8.44
C THR A 167 -20.46 -7.28 -7.05
N CYS A 168 -21.44 -7.41 -6.15
CA CYS A 168 -21.32 -8.23 -4.94
C CYS A 168 -21.29 -9.71 -5.39
#